data_AF-W1QBJ8-F1
#
_entry.id   AF-W1QBJ8-F1
#
_cell.length_a   1.000
_cell.length_b   1.000
_cell.length_c   1.000
_cell.angle_alpha   90.00
_cell.angle_beta   90.00
_cell.angle_gamma   90.00
#
_symmetry.space_group_name_H-M   'P 1'
#
loop_
_entity.id
_entity.type
_entity.pdbx_description
1 polymer ?
#
loop_
_entity_poly.entity_id
_entity_poly.type
_entity_poly.pdbx_seq_one_letter_code
_entity_poly.pdbx_strand_id
1 'polypeptide(L)'
;MSTETSVKASNWRLVQVGRVVLVNNKLATIVEIIDQKRVLIDGPAIQRQSISLGKTVLTPLVLEGLPRGARTATVSKKWTAADIDAKWAKTSWAKKIAQRERRSQLTDFERFQVLVLKKQRNYAVKKAIAKA
;
A
#
# COMPACT_ATOMS: atom_id res chain seq x y z
N MET A 1 -19.73 -17.10 -39.32
CA MET A 1 -18.93 -16.06 -38.65
C MET A 1 -19.33 -16.02 -37.19
N SER A 2 -18.73 -16.88 -36.36
CA SER A 2 -18.98 -16.90 -34.91
C SER A 2 -18.43 -15.62 -34.28
N THR A 3 -19.31 -14.77 -33.75
CA THR A 3 -18.95 -13.57 -33.01
C THR A 3 -18.37 -13.97 -31.66
N GLU A 4 -17.05 -13.94 -31.50
CA GLU A 4 -16.40 -14.18 -30.21
C GLU A 4 -16.78 -13.07 -29.22
N THR A 5 -17.35 -13.45 -28.07
CA THR A 5 -17.67 -12.51 -26.98
C THR A 5 -16.54 -12.53 -25.96
N SER A 6 -15.78 -11.44 -25.88
CA SER A 6 -14.71 -11.28 -24.89
C SER A 6 -15.26 -10.75 -23.56
N VAL A 7 -15.41 -11.62 -22.56
CA VAL A 7 -15.80 -11.23 -21.20
C VAL A 7 -14.56 -10.78 -20.41
N LYS A 8 -14.52 -9.50 -19.99
CA LYS A 8 -13.47 -8.96 -19.10
C LYS A 8 -13.90 -9.10 -17.65
N ALA A 9 -13.08 -9.75 -16.83
CA ALA A 9 -13.35 -9.88 -15.39
C ALA A 9 -13.02 -8.60 -14.62
N SER A 10 -13.90 -8.24 -13.69
CA SER A 10 -13.67 -7.13 -12.74
C SER A 10 -12.60 -7.53 -11.72
N ASN A 11 -11.46 -6.84 -11.71
CA ASN A 11 -10.38 -7.09 -10.75
C ASN A 11 -10.56 -6.25 -9.48
N TRP A 12 -11.54 -6.61 -8.64
CA TRP A 12 -11.78 -5.94 -7.37
C TRP A 12 -10.89 -6.48 -6.24
N ARG A 13 -10.52 -5.59 -5.32
CA ARG A 13 -9.87 -6.00 -4.07
C ARG A 13 -10.93 -6.56 -3.13
N LEU A 14 -10.92 -7.88 -2.96
CA LEU A 14 -11.86 -8.55 -2.09
C LEU A 14 -11.47 -8.39 -0.61
N VAL A 15 -12.50 -8.25 0.23
CA VAL A 15 -12.38 -8.38 1.69
C VAL A 15 -12.31 -9.87 2.00
N GLN A 16 -11.14 -10.33 2.42
CA GLN A 16 -10.87 -11.74 2.69
C GLN A 16 -9.85 -11.85 3.83
N VAL A 17 -9.81 -13.01 4.48
CA VAL A 17 -8.76 -13.33 5.47
C VAL A 17 -7.39 -13.24 4.80
N GLY A 18 -6.44 -12.61 5.48
CA GLY A 18 -5.09 -12.35 4.98
C GLY A 18 -4.98 -11.10 4.10
N ARG A 19 -6.08 -10.42 3.71
CA ARG A 19 -5.99 -9.15 2.98
C ARG A 19 -5.25 -8.11 3.84
N VAL A 20 -4.19 -7.53 3.29
CA VAL A 20 -3.46 -6.44 3.95
C VAL A 20 -4.22 -5.14 3.74
N VAL A 21 -4.40 -4.38 4.81
CA VAL A 21 -5.13 -3.12 4.85
C VAL A 21 -4.25 -2.02 5.40
N LEU A 22 -4.48 -0.81 4.90
CA LEU A 22 -3.87 0.42 5.41
C LEU A 22 -4.85 1.10 6.36
N VAL A 23 -4.40 1.41 7.56
CA VAL A 23 -5.16 2.13 8.60
C VAL A 23 -4.26 3.24 9.13
N ASN A 24 -4.60 4.49 8.87
CA ASN A 24 -3.81 5.66 9.30
C ASN A 24 -2.30 5.54 8.99
N ASN A 25 -1.97 5.18 7.73
CA ASN A 25 -0.60 4.91 7.25
C ASN A 25 0.14 3.71 7.88
N LYS A 26 -0.52 2.92 8.74
CA LYS A 26 0.02 1.68 9.30
C LYS A 26 -0.63 0.48 8.62
N LEU A 27 0.12 -0.61 8.47
CA LEU A 27 -0.38 -1.83 7.86
C LEU A 27 -0.94 -2.78 8.93
N ALA A 28 -1.99 -3.49 8.54
CA ALA A 28 -2.53 -4.64 9.27
C ALA A 28 -3.10 -5.66 8.30
N THR A 29 -3.46 -6.82 8.80
CA THR A 29 -4.09 -7.91 8.05
C THR A 29 -5.49 -8.17 8.59
N ILE A 30 -6.44 -8.47 7.69
CA ILE A 30 -7.76 -8.95 8.09
C ILE A 30 -7.61 -10.40 8.58
N VAL A 31 -7.95 -10.65 9.83
CA VAL A 31 -7.90 -11.97 10.47
C VAL A 31 -9.25 -12.68 10.37
N GLU A 32 -10.33 -11.90 10.49
CA GLU A 32 -11.70 -12.39 10.44
C GLU A 32 -12.66 -11.29 9.98
N ILE A 33 -13.74 -11.67 9.31
CA ILE A 33 -14.81 -10.78 8.90
C ILE A 33 -15.94 -10.94 9.92
N ILE A 34 -16.31 -9.84 10.58
CA ILE A 34 -17.35 -9.85 11.62
C ILE A 34 -18.71 -9.70 10.96
N ASP A 35 -18.85 -8.68 10.11
CA ASP A 35 -20.06 -8.39 9.35
C ASP A 35 -19.69 -7.62 8.06
N GLN A 36 -20.70 -7.18 7.30
CA GLN A 36 -20.52 -6.50 6.02
C GLN A 36 -19.70 -5.20 6.12
N LYS A 37 -19.68 -4.53 7.29
CA LYS A 37 -19.02 -3.23 7.48
C LYS A 37 -17.87 -3.29 8.47
N ARG A 38 -17.64 -4.39 9.17
CA ARG A 38 -16.61 -4.53 10.21
C ARG A 38 -15.78 -5.78 10.04
N VAL A 39 -14.49 -5.62 10.31
CA VAL A 39 -13.50 -6.69 10.26
C VAL A 39 -12.63 -6.66 11.50
N LEU A 40 -12.11 -7.82 11.87
CA LEU A 40 -11.07 -7.96 12.89
C LEU A 40 -9.71 -7.89 12.20
N ILE A 41 -8.90 -6.92 12.60
CA ILE A 41 -7.56 -6.71 12.05
C ILE A 41 -6.49 -7.02 13.10
N ASP A 42 -5.32 -7.42 12.62
CA ASP A 42 -4.13 -7.62 13.45
C ASP A 42 -2.85 -7.36 12.62
N GLY A 43 -1.81 -6.84 13.24
CA GLY A 43 -0.55 -6.54 12.58
C GLY A 43 0.54 -6.09 13.55
N PRO A 44 1.81 -6.05 13.13
CA PRO A 44 2.93 -5.71 14.00
C PRO A 44 2.82 -4.29 14.60
N ALA A 45 2.27 -3.34 13.84
CA ALA A 45 2.13 -1.94 14.26
C ALA A 45 0.74 -1.59 14.83
N ILE A 46 -0.23 -2.51 14.75
CA ILE A 46 -1.62 -2.30 15.15
C ILE A 46 -2.07 -3.49 15.99
N GLN A 47 -2.34 -3.25 17.27
CA GLN A 47 -2.92 -4.26 18.15
C GLN A 47 -4.26 -4.78 17.60
N ARG A 48 -4.48 -6.09 17.79
CA ARG A 48 -5.71 -6.78 17.41
C ARG A 48 -6.96 -6.03 17.86
N GLN A 49 -7.79 -5.62 16.92
CA GLN A 49 -9.02 -4.87 17.20
C GLN A 49 -10.07 -5.07 16.11
N SER A 50 -11.33 -4.81 16.46
CA SER A 50 -12.39 -4.67 15.45
C SER A 50 -12.37 -3.25 14.87
N ILE A 51 -12.55 -3.13 13.56
CA ILE A 51 -12.56 -1.85 12.86
C ILE A 51 -13.61 -1.84 11.76
N SER A 52 -14.21 -0.67 11.51
CA SER A 52 -15.08 -0.46 10.36
C SER A 52 -14.25 -0.42 9.07
N LEU A 53 -14.71 -1.12 8.03
CA LEU A 53 -14.10 -1.12 6.70
C LEU A 53 -13.98 0.30 6.12
N GLY A 54 -14.88 1.21 6.48
CA GLY A 54 -14.82 2.62 6.06
C GLY A 54 -13.61 3.39 6.63
N LYS A 55 -12.97 2.89 7.69
CA LYS A 55 -11.73 3.44 8.26
C LYS A 55 -10.47 2.72 7.76
N THR A 56 -10.63 1.78 6.83
CA THR A 56 -9.54 0.98 6.27
C THR A 56 -9.46 1.18 4.77
N VAL A 57 -8.27 1.02 4.19
CA VAL A 57 -8.10 0.98 2.73
C VAL A 57 -7.46 -0.34 2.33
N LEU A 58 -8.14 -1.10 1.46
CA LEU A 58 -7.63 -2.39 0.99
C LEU A 58 -6.42 -2.20 0.07
N THR A 59 -5.33 -2.90 0.38
CA THR A 59 -4.14 -2.96 -0.48
C THR A 59 -4.24 -4.17 -1.42
N PRO A 60 -3.49 -4.21 -2.54
CA PRO A 60 -3.45 -5.39 -3.40
C PRO A 60 -2.75 -6.59 -2.73
N LEU A 61 -1.99 -6.38 -1.65
CA LEU A 61 -1.24 -7.44 -0.97
C LEU A 61 -2.19 -8.36 -0.17
N VAL A 62 -1.88 -9.66 -0.19
CA VAL A 62 -2.57 -10.70 0.58
C VAL A 62 -1.52 -11.57 1.26
N LEU A 63 -1.74 -11.84 2.54
CA LEU A 63 -1.05 -12.84 3.32
C LEU A 63 -1.71 -14.19 3.09
N GLU A 64 -1.19 -14.93 2.11
CA GLU A 64 -1.76 -16.20 1.68
C GLU A 64 -1.66 -17.27 2.78
N GLY A 65 -2.71 -18.09 2.88
CA GLY A 65 -2.75 -19.21 3.83
C GLY A 65 -2.82 -18.78 5.31
N LEU A 66 -3.29 -17.57 5.61
CA LEU A 66 -3.63 -17.18 6.98
C LEU A 66 -4.94 -17.87 7.40
N PRO A 67 -4.94 -18.71 8.47
CA PRO A 67 -6.17 -19.30 8.98
C PRO A 67 -7.11 -18.23 9.53
N ARG A 68 -8.43 -18.38 9.32
CA ARG A 68 -9.43 -17.52 9.95
C ARG A 68 -9.27 -17.54 11.47
N GLY A 69 -9.33 -16.38 12.11
CA GLY A 69 -9.24 -16.28 13.57
C GLY A 69 -7.82 -16.46 14.13
N ALA A 70 -6.78 -16.53 13.28
CA ALA A 70 -5.39 -16.67 13.69
C ALA A 70 -5.01 -15.74 14.86
N ARG A 71 -4.25 -16.27 15.81
CA ARG A 71 -3.71 -15.49 16.94
C ARG A 71 -2.54 -14.61 16.46
N THR A 72 -2.28 -13.55 17.19
CA THR A 72 -1.25 -12.54 16.86
C THR A 72 0.14 -13.14 16.61
N ALA A 73 0.53 -14.17 17.36
CA ALA A 73 1.78 -14.89 17.13
C ALA A 73 1.84 -15.54 15.73
N THR A 74 0.75 -16.18 15.30
CA THR A 74 0.64 -16.80 13.96
C THR A 74 0.65 -15.74 12.87
N VAL A 75 -0.08 -14.63 13.08
CA VAL A 75 -0.10 -13.49 12.15
C VAL A 75 1.31 -12.94 11.98
N SER A 76 2.02 -12.66 13.07
CA SER A 76 3.40 -12.15 13.04
C SER A 76 4.36 -13.10 12.32
N LYS A 77 4.31 -14.41 12.62
CA LYS A 77 5.15 -15.42 11.96
C LYS A 77 4.89 -15.49 10.45
N LYS A 78 3.63 -15.44 10.03
CA LYS A 78 3.27 -15.46 8.61
C LYS A 78 3.64 -14.15 7.92
N TRP A 79 3.42 -13.01 8.60
CA TRP A 79 3.74 -11.67 8.10
C TRP A 79 5.21 -11.54 7.73
N THR A 80 6.11 -11.96 8.64
CA THR A 80 7.55 -11.94 8.41
C THR A 80 7.96 -12.95 7.33
N ALA A 81 7.41 -14.17 7.35
CA ALA A 81 7.68 -15.17 6.32
C ALA A 81 7.26 -14.73 4.90
N ALA A 82 6.21 -13.91 4.80
CA ALA A 82 5.72 -13.39 3.52
C ALA A 82 6.39 -12.08 3.09
N ASP A 83 7.26 -11.50 3.93
CA ASP A 83 7.99 -10.25 3.70
C ASP A 83 7.07 -9.10 3.23
N ILE A 84 5.95 -8.92 3.94
CA ILE A 84 4.90 -7.96 3.57
C ILE A 84 5.43 -6.52 3.59
N ASP A 85 6.27 -6.17 4.57
CA ASP A 85 6.78 -4.81 4.73
C ASP A 85 7.69 -4.40 3.56
N ALA A 86 8.59 -5.28 3.12
CA ALA A 86 9.43 -4.99 1.95
C ALA A 86 8.61 -4.98 0.66
N LYS A 87 7.63 -5.88 0.51
CA LYS A 87 6.69 -5.86 -0.63
C LYS A 87 5.92 -4.54 -0.68
N TRP A 88 5.42 -4.07 0.46
CA TRP A 88 4.74 -2.78 0.56
C TRP A 88 5.68 -1.63 0.18
N ALA A 89 6.87 -1.57 0.76
CA ALA A 89 7.86 -0.51 0.51
C ALA A 89 8.25 -0.38 -0.97
N LYS A 90 8.24 -1.49 -1.73
CA LYS A 90 8.53 -1.49 -3.18
C LYS A 90 7.41 -0.88 -4.02
N THR A 91 6.17 -0.84 -3.51
CA THR A 91 5.01 -0.32 -4.27
C THR A 91 5.14 1.17 -4.57
N SER A 92 4.60 1.59 -5.72
CA SER A 92 4.50 3.02 -6.06
C SER A 92 3.65 3.81 -5.05
N TRP A 93 2.66 3.14 -4.44
CA TRP A 93 1.83 3.72 -3.40
C TRP A 93 2.65 4.06 -2.15
N ALA A 94 3.40 3.11 -1.59
CA ALA A 94 4.25 3.36 -0.44
C ALA A 94 5.32 4.43 -0.73
N LYS A 95 5.96 4.36 -1.91
CA LYS A 95 6.94 5.37 -2.35
C LYS A 95 6.34 6.77 -2.42
N LYS A 96 5.08 6.91 -2.86
CA LYS A 96 4.38 8.20 -2.92
C LYS A 96 4.04 8.74 -1.52
N ILE A 97 3.66 7.87 -0.59
CA ILE A 97 3.45 8.25 0.82
C ILE A 97 4.75 8.78 1.40
N ALA A 98 5.84 8.02 1.28
CA ALA A 98 7.17 8.39 1.78
C ALA A 98 7.69 9.68 1.12
N GLN A 99 7.48 9.86 -0.19
CA GLN A 99 7.84 11.08 -0.89
C GLN A 99 7.10 12.31 -0.33
N ARG A 100 5.80 12.19 -0.04
CA ARG A 100 5.01 13.28 0.54
C ARG A 100 5.50 13.64 1.93
N GLU A 101 5.75 12.64 2.76
CA GLU A 101 6.27 12.81 4.12
C GLU A 101 7.65 13.48 4.13
N ARG A 102 8.59 13.01 3.30
CA ARG A 102 9.92 13.63 3.20
C ARG A 102 9.83 15.08 2.72
N ARG A 103 8.94 15.38 1.78
CA ARG A 103 8.73 16.76 1.29
C ARG A 103 8.17 17.69 2.36
N SER A 104 7.28 17.21 3.23
CA SER A 104 6.79 18.01 4.36
C SER A 104 7.85 18.28 5.43
N GLN A 105 8.88 17.44 5.50
CA GLN A 105 9.96 17.55 6.49
C GLN A 105 11.19 18.34 5.97
N LEU A 106 11.12 18.96 4.79
CA LEU A 106 12.24 19.74 4.25
C LEU A 106 12.40 21.07 4.98
N THR A 107 13.63 21.37 5.37
CA THR A 107 14.04 22.69 5.85
C THR A 107 14.06 23.71 4.72
N ASP A 108 14.11 25.00 5.06
CA ASP A 108 14.17 26.08 4.06
C ASP A 108 15.38 25.98 3.14
N PHE A 109 16.54 25.67 3.72
CA PHE A 109 17.78 25.46 2.96
C PHE A 109 17.67 24.26 1.99
N GLU A 110 17.09 23.13 2.43
CA GLU A 110 16.86 21.99 1.54
C GLU A 110 15.86 22.30 0.42
N ARG A 111 14.84 23.13 0.69
CA ARG A 111 13.90 23.60 -0.34
C ARG A 111 14.62 24.45 -1.40
N PHE A 112 15.56 25.30 -1.00
CA PHE A 112 16.40 26.06 -1.93
C PHE A 112 17.28 25.13 -2.78
N GLN A 113 17.93 24.13 -2.18
CA GLN A 113 18.72 23.14 -2.92
C GLN A 113 17.86 22.40 -3.98
N VAL A 114 16.67 21.94 -3.59
CA VAL A 114 15.72 21.29 -4.52
C VAL A 114 15.34 22.22 -5.68
N LEU A 115 15.13 23.51 -5.41
CA LEU A 115 14.83 24.50 -6.46
C LEU A 115 15.97 24.61 -7.48
N VAL A 116 17.21 24.74 -7.01
CA VAL A 116 18.39 24.83 -7.88
C VAL A 116 18.57 23.56 -8.71
N LEU A 117 18.49 22.39 -8.08
CA LEU A 117 18.59 21.09 -8.78
C LEU A 117 17.49 20.89 -9.82
N LYS A 118 16.25 21.34 -9.53
CA LYS A 118 15.15 21.31 -10.51
C LYS A 118 15.43 22.21 -11.72
N LYS A 119 16.03 23.39 -11.52
CA LYS A 119 16.42 24.28 -12.63
C LYS A 119 17.46 23.62 -13.53
N GLN A 120 18.51 23.02 -12.95
CA GLN A 120 19.55 22.28 -13.70
C GLN A 120 18.96 21.13 -14.52
N ARG A 121 18.14 20.28 -13.89
CA ARG A 121 17.44 19.19 -14.57
C ARG A 121 16.55 19.70 -15.70
N ASN A 122 15.77 20.75 -15.47
CA ASN A 122 14.86 21.28 -16.48
C ASN A 122 15.60 21.82 -17.70
N TYR A 123 16.75 22.47 -17.50
CA TYR A 123 17.59 22.94 -18.60
C TYR A 123 18.10 21.77 -19.46
N ALA A 124 18.62 20.71 -18.82
CA ALA A 124 19.07 19.50 -19.52
C ALA A 124 17.94 18.81 -20.30
N VAL A 125 16.76 18.67 -19.69
CA VAL A 125 15.56 18.07 -20.33
C VAL A 125 15.12 18.90 -21.54
N LYS A 126 15.04 20.24 -21.43
CA LYS A 126 14.68 21.10 -22.56
C LYS A 126 15.67 20.99 -23.71
N LYS A 127 16.97 20.95 -23.41
CA LYS A 127 18.03 20.77 -24.42
C LYS A 127 17.91 19.42 -25.14
N ALA A 128 17.62 18.35 -24.40
CA ALA A 128 17.41 17.03 -24.98
C ALA A 128 16.16 16.98 -25.87
N ILE A 129 15.04 17.57 -25.42
CA ILE A 129 13.79 17.63 -26.19
C ILE A 129 13.97 18.45 -27.47
N ALA A 130 14.67 19.58 -27.44
CA ALA A 130 14.88 20.41 -28.62
C ALA A 130 15.85 19.79 -29.66
N LYS A 131 16.59 18.74 -29.28
CA LYS A 131 17.52 18.01 -30.16
C LYS A 131 16.87 16.78 -30.82
N ALA A 132 15.80 16.25 -30.22
CA ALA A 132 15.00 15.15 -30.74
C ALA A 132 13.95 15.67 -31.73
#